data_AF-A0A3P6R7V7-F1
#
_entry.id   AF-A0A3P6R7V7-F1
#
_cell.length_a   1.000
_cell.length_b   1.000
_cell.length_c   1.000
_cell.angle_alpha   90.00
_cell.angle_beta   90.00
_cell.angle_gamma   90.00
#
_symmetry.space_group_name_H-M   'P 1'
#
loop_
_entity.id
_entity.type
_entity.pdbx_description
1 polymer ?
#
loop_
_entity_poly.entity_id
_entity_poly.type
_entity_poly.pdbx_seq_one_letter_code
_entity_poly.pdbx_strand_id
1 'polypeptide(L)'
;MLQSKSGRRHQGAYGIVYQEERNTQGIASDFGTRWAFPNAPEEDRRLYETERYHNGDMTYVFDIPKEGNYVIILKFSEVYFQGPGQKVFHVNINDIPVKRNLDIFQEAGATGAAHDM
;
A
#
# COMPACT_ATOMS: atom_id res chain seq x y z
N MET A 1 24.91 -3.31 2.31
CA MET A 1 23.68 -3.17 3.13
C MET A 1 22.53 -3.77 2.35
N LEU A 2 21.85 -4.77 2.92
CA LEU A 2 20.68 -5.39 2.31
C LEU A 2 19.54 -4.36 2.32
N GLN A 3 19.21 -3.78 1.16
CA GLN A 3 17.96 -3.04 1.03
C GLN A 3 16.82 -4.04 1.30
N SER A 4 15.98 -3.77 2.30
CA SER A 4 14.75 -4.54 2.48
C SER A 4 13.94 -4.35 1.20
N LYS A 5 13.58 -5.44 0.53
CA LYS A 5 12.75 -5.38 -0.67
C LYS A 5 11.29 -5.38 -0.20
N SER A 6 10.59 -4.27 -0.41
CA SER A 6 9.15 -4.21 -0.16
C SER A 6 8.39 -5.11 -1.15
N GLY A 7 7.34 -5.78 -0.67
CA GLY A 7 6.39 -6.48 -1.54
C GLY A 7 6.90 -7.73 -2.26
N ARG A 8 7.75 -8.58 -1.66
CA ARG A 8 8.21 -9.85 -2.29
C ARG A 8 7.06 -10.63 -2.92
N ARG A 9 7.32 -11.33 -4.03
CA ARG A 9 6.32 -12.15 -4.73
C ARG A 9 5.53 -13.03 -3.75
N HIS A 10 4.21 -12.93 -3.80
CA HIS A 10 3.31 -13.54 -2.84
C HIS A 10 1.99 -13.94 -3.50
N GLN A 11 1.41 -15.06 -3.07
CA GLN A 11 0.05 -15.43 -3.47
C GLN A 11 -0.90 -15.01 -2.34
N GLY A 12 -1.70 -13.99 -2.59
CA GLY A 12 -2.70 -13.50 -1.65
C GLY A 12 -4.01 -14.30 -1.73
N ALA A 13 -5.01 -13.78 -1.02
CA ALA A 13 -6.37 -14.28 -1.04
C ALA A 13 -6.93 -14.29 -2.48
N TYR A 14 -7.89 -15.20 -2.70
CA TYR A 14 -8.56 -15.37 -4.01
C TYR A 14 -7.62 -15.75 -5.17
N GLY A 15 -6.38 -16.17 -4.87
CA GLY A 15 -5.42 -16.62 -5.87
C GLY A 15 -4.69 -15.49 -6.60
N ILE A 16 -4.79 -14.24 -6.13
CA ILE A 16 -4.08 -13.11 -6.73
C ILE A 16 -2.58 -13.25 -6.48
N VAL A 17 -1.77 -13.15 -7.53
CA VAL A 17 -0.30 -13.22 -7.43
C VAL A 17 0.28 -11.82 -7.47
N TYR A 18 0.81 -11.37 -6.35
CA TYR A 18 1.54 -10.11 -6.19
C TYR A 18 2.99 -10.30 -6.60
N GLN A 19 3.54 -9.31 -7.29
CA GLN A 19 4.94 -9.29 -7.71
C GLN A 19 5.76 -8.34 -6.85
N GLU A 20 7.07 -8.57 -6.84
CA GLU A 20 8.02 -7.68 -6.20
C GLU A 20 7.94 -6.26 -6.74
N GLU A 21 7.95 -5.29 -5.82
CA GLU A 21 7.95 -3.87 -6.14
C GLU A 21 9.22 -3.50 -6.91
N ARG A 22 9.06 -2.81 -8.05
CA ARG A 22 10.16 -2.37 -8.92
C ARG A 22 10.41 -0.88 -8.85
N ASN A 23 9.50 -0.11 -8.28
CA ASN A 23 9.65 1.31 -8.06
C ASN A 23 10.83 1.56 -7.12
N THR A 24 11.73 2.44 -7.54
CA THR A 24 12.91 2.83 -6.77
C THR A 24 12.69 4.12 -5.99
N GLN A 25 11.58 4.82 -6.22
CA GLN A 25 11.23 6.03 -5.49
C GLN A 25 10.86 5.71 -4.04
N GLY A 26 11.24 6.56 -3.09
CA GLY A 26 10.90 6.38 -1.68
C GLY A 26 11.69 5.26 -0.98
N ILE A 27 11.32 5.00 0.26
CA ILE A 27 12.05 4.11 1.16
C ILE A 27 11.20 2.86 1.42
N ALA A 28 11.76 1.69 1.11
CA ALA A 28 11.18 0.40 1.47
C ALA A 28 11.36 0.15 2.97
N SER A 29 10.31 -0.35 3.62
CA SER A 29 10.25 -0.54 5.06
C SER A 29 9.46 -1.82 5.38
N ASP A 30 9.93 -2.60 6.35
CA ASP A 30 9.24 -3.74 6.95
C ASP A 30 8.69 -3.40 8.34
N PHE A 31 8.51 -2.10 8.64
CA PHE A 31 8.05 -1.64 9.95
C PHE A 31 6.69 -2.24 10.34
N GLY A 32 5.87 -2.59 9.33
CA GLY A 32 4.58 -3.26 9.46
C GLY A 32 4.65 -4.66 10.07
N THR A 33 5.78 -5.36 10.01
CA THR A 33 5.97 -6.71 10.59
C THR A 33 5.72 -6.80 12.11
N ARG A 34 5.60 -5.65 12.79
CA ARG A 34 5.24 -5.57 14.22
C ARG A 34 3.73 -5.70 14.48
N TRP A 35 2.91 -5.63 13.43
CA TRP A 35 1.46 -5.64 13.52
C TRP A 35 0.88 -6.92 12.93
N ALA A 36 -0.28 -7.33 13.44
CA ALA A 36 -0.92 -8.59 13.06
C ALA A 36 -1.94 -8.45 11.91
N PHE A 37 -2.36 -7.23 11.55
CA PHE A 37 -3.39 -6.96 10.54
C PHE A 37 -4.64 -7.85 10.67
N PRO A 38 -5.33 -7.82 11.83
CA PRO A 38 -6.39 -8.77 12.14
C PRO A 38 -7.63 -8.63 11.25
N ASN A 39 -7.81 -7.48 10.59
CA ASN A 39 -8.93 -7.21 9.68
C ASN A 39 -8.67 -7.64 8.23
N ALA A 40 -7.51 -8.24 7.93
CA ALA A 40 -7.20 -8.83 6.63
C ALA A 40 -7.28 -10.38 6.68
N PRO A 41 -7.62 -11.04 5.55
CA PRO A 41 -7.41 -12.48 5.37
C PRO A 41 -5.97 -12.87 5.71
N GLU A 42 -5.77 -14.04 6.31
CA GLU A 42 -4.44 -14.49 6.74
C GLU A 42 -3.43 -14.52 5.59
N GLU A 43 -3.88 -14.91 4.41
CA GLU A 43 -3.09 -14.93 3.19
C GLU A 43 -2.69 -13.53 2.73
N ASP A 44 -3.46 -12.50 3.02
CA ASP A 44 -3.16 -11.12 2.60
C ASP A 44 -2.34 -10.33 3.62
N ARG A 45 -2.26 -10.77 4.89
CA ARG A 45 -1.57 -10.01 5.96
C ARG A 45 -0.16 -9.58 5.59
N ARG A 46 0.60 -10.47 4.95
CA ARG A 46 1.97 -10.21 4.49
C ARG A 46 2.07 -9.00 3.54
N LEU A 47 1.02 -8.68 2.80
CA LEU A 47 1.00 -7.53 1.89
C LEU A 47 1.04 -6.19 2.65
N TYR A 48 0.55 -6.17 3.89
CA TYR A 48 0.51 -4.98 4.75
C TYR A 48 1.71 -4.88 5.70
N GLU A 49 2.49 -5.96 5.84
CA GLU A 49 3.70 -5.99 6.68
C GLU A 49 4.87 -5.18 6.08
N THR A 50 4.84 -4.93 4.77
CA THR A 50 5.84 -4.12 4.08
C THR A 50 5.20 -2.90 3.43
N GLU A 51 5.89 -1.77 3.49
CA GLU A 51 5.45 -0.52 2.87
C GLU A 51 6.56 0.09 2.03
N ARG A 52 6.17 1.09 1.26
CA ARG A 52 7.08 2.07 0.66
C ARG A 52 6.54 3.45 0.99
N TYR A 53 7.31 4.23 1.73
CA TYR A 53 6.92 5.58 2.13
C TYR A 53 7.82 6.63 1.47
N HIS A 54 7.29 7.84 1.34
CA HIS A 54 8.00 8.98 0.79
C HIS A 54 7.55 10.26 1.52
N ASN A 55 8.45 11.21 1.70
CA ASN A 55 8.14 12.54 2.27
C ASN A 55 7.59 13.52 1.20
N GLY A 56 7.12 13.02 0.07
CA GLY A 56 6.72 13.78 -1.11
C GLY A 56 5.93 12.87 -2.04
N ASP A 57 5.65 13.34 -3.26
CA ASP A 57 4.80 12.58 -4.18
C ASP A 57 5.48 11.30 -4.66
N MET A 58 4.72 10.21 -4.66
CA MET A 58 5.17 8.90 -5.17
C MET A 58 4.37 8.54 -6.41
N THR A 59 5.08 8.23 -7.50
CA THR A 59 4.47 7.90 -8.80
C THR A 59 4.74 6.45 -9.16
N TYR A 60 3.70 5.77 -9.64
CA TYR A 60 3.80 4.45 -10.26
C TYR A 60 3.39 4.55 -11.72
N VAL A 61 4.16 3.91 -12.60
CA VAL A 61 3.89 3.84 -14.03
C VAL A 61 3.73 2.37 -14.40
N PHE A 62 2.62 2.05 -15.06
CA PHE A 62 2.30 0.70 -15.52
C PHE A 62 2.17 0.71 -17.03
N ASP A 63 2.99 -0.11 -17.70
CA ASP A 63 2.87 -0.33 -19.14
C ASP A 63 1.73 -1.32 -19.40
N ILE A 64 0.59 -0.79 -19.82
CA ILE A 64 -0.61 -1.59 -20.11
C ILE A 64 -0.62 -1.95 -21.60
N PRO A 65 -0.47 -3.24 -21.98
CA PRO A 65 -0.26 -3.64 -23.38
C PRO A 65 -1.54 -3.62 -24.24
N LYS A 66 -2.72 -3.51 -23.62
CA LYS A 66 -4.01 -3.52 -24.31
C LYS A 66 -4.92 -2.46 -23.72
N GLU A 67 -5.63 -1.74 -24.57
CA GLU A 67 -6.70 -0.86 -24.12
C GLU A 67 -7.86 -1.68 -23.51
N GLY A 68 -8.53 -1.11 -22.52
CA GLY A 68 -9.63 -1.76 -21.83
C GLY A 68 -9.98 -1.08 -20.52
N ASN A 69 -11.01 -1.61 -19.86
CA ASN A 69 -11.41 -1.19 -18.53
C ASN A 69 -10.60 -1.98 -17.49
N TYR A 70 -9.95 -1.27 -16.57
CA TYR A 70 -9.16 -1.85 -15.51
C TYR A 70 -9.74 -1.47 -14.16
N VAL A 71 -9.78 -2.43 -13.24
CA VAL A 71 -10.04 -2.18 -11.83
C VAL A 71 -8.69 -2.04 -11.15
N ILE A 72 -8.50 -0.92 -10.46
CA ILE A 72 -7.30 -0.67 -9.65
C ILE A 72 -7.74 -0.78 -8.20
N ILE A 73 -7.09 -1.69 -7.47
CA ILE A 73 -7.26 -1.85 -6.03
C ILE A 73 -5.96 -1.40 -5.37
N LEU A 74 -6.04 -0.43 -4.47
CA LEU A 74 -4.92 0.07 -3.71
C LEU A 74 -5.01 -0.46 -2.28
N LYS A 75 -3.97 -1.18 -1.86
CA LYS A 75 -3.85 -1.71 -0.50
C LYS A 75 -2.92 -0.81 0.30
N PHE A 76 -3.40 -0.34 1.44
CA PHE A 76 -2.69 0.56 2.34
C PHE A 76 -2.64 0.01 3.76
N SER A 77 -1.62 0.43 4.49
CA SER A 77 -1.49 0.22 5.93
C SER A 77 -0.80 1.43 6.56
N GLU A 78 -1.38 1.98 7.62
CA GLU A 78 -0.67 2.89 8.52
C GLU A 78 0.01 2.05 9.59
N VAL A 79 1.34 2.11 9.68
CA VAL A 79 2.13 1.27 10.59
C VAL A 79 2.99 2.09 11.56
N TYR A 80 3.07 3.40 11.35
CA TYR A 80 3.96 4.31 12.11
C TYR A 80 3.17 5.35 12.91
N PHE A 81 2.26 6.08 12.24
CA PHE A 81 1.46 7.12 12.88
C PHE A 81 0.34 6.50 13.73
N GLN A 82 0.03 7.16 14.85
CA GLN A 82 -0.84 6.64 15.92
C GLN A 82 -2.12 7.46 16.11
N GLY A 83 -2.41 8.40 15.21
CA GLY A 83 -3.62 9.20 15.29
C GLY A 83 -4.03 9.78 13.95
N PRO A 84 -5.29 10.23 13.85
CA PRO A 84 -5.82 10.86 12.65
C PRO A 84 -5.12 12.20 12.40
N GLY A 85 -5.09 12.62 11.13
CA GLY A 85 -4.50 13.86 10.65
C GLY A 85 -2.96 13.87 10.57
N GLN A 86 -2.29 12.80 11.01
CA GLN A 86 -0.81 12.76 11.05
C GLN A 86 -0.20 12.46 9.67
N LYS A 87 -0.88 11.67 8.83
CA LYS A 87 -0.51 11.40 7.45
C LYS A 87 -1.74 11.49 6.56
N VAL A 88 -1.83 12.59 5.82
CA VAL A 88 -2.95 12.88 4.91
C VAL A 88 -2.40 13.17 3.53
N PHE A 89 -2.90 12.47 2.51
CA PHE A 89 -2.43 12.65 1.13
C PHE A 89 -3.56 12.46 0.11
N HIS A 90 -3.29 12.75 -1.16
CA HIS A 90 -4.22 12.55 -2.27
C HIS A 90 -3.77 11.36 -3.12
N VAL A 91 -4.73 10.68 -3.74
CA VAL A 91 -4.47 9.66 -4.76
C VAL A 91 -5.04 10.15 -6.08
N ASN A 92 -4.16 10.23 -7.07
CA ASN A 92 -4.50 10.57 -8.44
C ASN A 92 -4.21 9.37 -9.35
N ILE A 93 -5.08 9.12 -10.33
CA ILE A 93 -4.85 8.15 -11.41
C ILE A 93 -4.93 8.92 -12.72
N ASN A 94 -3.84 8.96 -13.48
CA ASN A 94 -3.72 9.75 -14.72
C ASN A 94 -4.19 11.21 -14.53
N ASP A 95 -3.65 11.88 -13.51
CA ASP A 95 -4.01 13.25 -13.11
C ASP A 95 -5.46 13.47 -12.64
N ILE A 96 -6.28 12.42 -12.60
CA ILE A 96 -7.65 12.49 -12.07
C ILE A 96 -7.61 12.16 -10.58
N PRO A 97 -8.07 13.06 -9.69
CA PRO A 97 -8.12 12.78 -8.26
C PRO A 97 -9.22 11.76 -7.96
N VAL A 98 -8.81 10.56 -7.52
CA VAL A 98 -9.71 9.46 -7.16
C VAL A 98 -9.97 9.38 -5.66
N LYS A 99 -9.03 9.88 -4.84
CA LYS A 99 -9.21 10.03 -3.40
C LYS A 99 -8.56 11.33 -2.93
N ARG A 100 -9.31 12.12 -2.17
CA ARG A 100 -8.78 13.33 -1.53
C ARG A 100 -8.75 13.18 -0.02
N ASN A 101 -7.72 13.76 0.59
CA ASN A 101 -7.51 13.75 2.03
C ASN A 101 -7.57 12.34 2.62
N LEU A 102 -6.94 11.37 1.94
CA LEU A 102 -6.82 10.01 2.44
C LEU A 102 -6.00 10.03 3.72
N ASP A 103 -6.62 9.58 4.79
CA ASP A 103 -6.00 9.29 6.08
C ASP A 103 -6.23 7.81 6.38
N ILE A 104 -5.17 7.01 6.19
CA ILE A 104 -5.26 5.56 6.37
C ILE A 104 -5.59 5.21 7.82
N PHE A 105 -5.07 5.95 8.80
CA PHE A 105 -5.39 5.69 10.22
C PHE A 105 -6.87 5.91 10.47
N GLN A 106 -7.41 7.03 9.99
CA GLN A 106 -8.82 7.37 10.18
C GLN A 106 -9.75 6.37 9.46
N GLU A 107 -9.39 5.92 8.27
CA GLU A 107 -10.23 5.00 7.48
C GLU A 107 -10.12 3.54 7.92
N ALA A 108 -8.94 3.09 8.33
CA ALA A 108 -8.72 1.73 8.85
C ALA A 108 -9.13 1.61 10.33
N GLY A 109 -9.16 2.72 11.06
CA GLY A 109 -9.55 2.81 12.48
C GLY A 109 -8.40 2.58 13.48
N ALA A 110 -7.21 2.15 13.03
CA ALA A 110 -6.04 1.96 13.87
C ALA A 110 -4.74 1.85 13.07
N THR A 111 -3.61 2.05 13.74
CA THR A 111 -2.30 1.58 13.28
C THR A 111 -2.30 0.05 13.21
N GLY A 112 -1.71 -0.52 12.17
CA GLY A 112 -1.65 -1.98 12.00
C GLY A 112 -2.96 -2.61 11.54
N ALA A 113 -3.89 -1.81 10.99
CA ALA A 113 -5.08 -2.27 10.29
C ALA A 113 -4.91 -2.10 8.77
N ALA A 114 -5.40 -3.08 8.01
CA ALA A 114 -5.42 -3.06 6.56
C ALA A 114 -6.52 -2.11 6.03
N HIS A 115 -6.25 -1.43 4.93
CA HIS A 115 -7.23 -0.60 4.23
C HIS A 115 -7.12 -0.81 2.72
N ASP A 116 -8.23 -1.22 2.11
CA ASP A 116 -8.33 -1.43 0.66
C ASP A 116 -9.28 -0.40 0.06
N MET A 117 -8.91 0.15 -1.09
CA MET A 117 -9.70 1.08 -1.88
C MET A 117 -9.75 0.67 -3.35
#